data_AF-A0A7C8YK99-F1
#
_entry.id   AF-A0A7C8YK99-F1
#
_cell.length_a   1.000
_cell.length_b   1.000
_cell.length_c   1.000
_cell.angle_alpha   90.00
_cell.angle_beta   90.00
_cell.angle_gamma   90.00
#
_symmetry.space_group_name_H-M   'P 1'
#
loop_
_entity.id
_entity.type
_entity.pdbx_description
1 polymer ?
#
loop_
_entity_poly.entity_id
_entity_poly.type
_entity_poly.pdbx_seq_one_letter_code
_entity_poly.pdbx_strand_id
1 'polypeptide(L)'
;LAKAIRLVANKLYPLKYVSEAIEQYAINMLLSAVDCSIDADALHSGSADAKRAEIGLKDTSISGHQHSQPATSVDDLAKDSNAQMIASIPFAEAQRLISLYFALCIKKPGLLWRVFDVYARSGRSVKQAIHRHIPILLRALGSSYSEVLHIISDPPVGSENLLILVLQVLAEQATPPPDLITTVKHLYETKLKDAAILIPILPSLSKKEVLPIFPRLVGLPLDKFQQALAHILQGSAHTGPALTPAEVLVAIHDIVPEKEGIALKKVTDACSACFEQRTVFTQHVLAKALNQMVDRTPLPLLFMRTVIQAIDAFPTLVDFVMEILSKLVSRQIWKMPKLWVGFLKCVSQTQPHSFNVLLQLPAPQLESALNKYATLRSSLAAYSSQPSIKSSLPSV
;
A
#
# COMPACT_ATOMS: atom_id res chain seq x y z
N LEU A 1 29.57 -5.64 26.95
CA LEU A 1 28.50 -4.64 27.18
C LEU A 1 27.24 -5.21 27.86
N ALA A 2 26.57 -6.22 27.30
CA ALA A 2 25.28 -6.71 27.83
C ALA A 2 25.28 -7.17 29.31
N LYS A 3 26.35 -7.82 29.77
CA LYS A 3 26.51 -8.23 31.18
C LYS A 3 26.55 -7.02 32.14
N ALA A 4 27.27 -5.96 31.75
CA ALA A 4 27.37 -4.72 32.54
C ALA A 4 26.02 -4.00 32.61
N ILE A 5 25.32 -3.86 31.47
CA ILE A 5 23.98 -3.25 31.44
C ILE A 5 23.00 -4.04 32.32
N ARG A 6 23.03 -5.38 32.26
CA ARG A 6 22.20 -6.22 33.14
C ARG A 6 22.54 -6.04 34.61
N LEU A 7 23.82 -5.87 34.97
CA LEU A 7 24.22 -5.59 36.35
C LEU A 7 23.68 -4.23 36.81
N VAL A 8 23.90 -3.18 36.02
CA VAL A 8 23.43 -1.82 36.33
C VAL A 8 21.90 -1.79 36.46
N ALA A 9 21.17 -2.27 35.45
CA ALA A 9 19.72 -2.18 35.43
C ALA A 9 19.00 -3.09 36.45
N ASN A 10 19.59 -4.24 36.83
CA ASN A 10 18.93 -5.18 37.76
C ASN A 10 19.44 -5.11 39.20
N LYS A 11 20.68 -4.66 39.45
CA LYS A 11 21.29 -4.66 40.78
C LYS A 11 21.50 -3.26 41.34
N LEU A 12 21.90 -2.29 40.51
CA LEU A 12 22.20 -0.93 40.96
C LEU A 12 21.00 0.01 40.85
N TYR A 13 20.23 -0.09 39.76
CA TYR A 13 19.08 0.77 39.53
C TYR A 13 17.97 0.69 40.61
N PRO A 14 17.70 -0.46 41.26
CA PRO A 14 16.75 -0.51 42.38
C PRO A 14 17.19 0.28 43.63
N LEU A 15 18.47 0.69 43.72
CA LEU A 15 19.00 1.43 44.85
C LEU A 15 18.64 2.92 44.69
N LYS A 16 17.73 3.42 45.53
CA LYS A 16 17.15 4.78 45.45
C LYS A 16 18.19 5.91 45.39
N TYR A 17 19.36 5.75 45.99
CA TYR A 17 20.40 6.79 46.02
C TYR A 17 21.23 6.89 44.73
N VAL A 18 21.17 5.89 43.84
CA VAL A 18 21.90 5.87 42.55
C VAL A 18 20.96 5.89 41.35
N SER A 19 19.68 5.56 41.54
CA SER A 19 18.71 5.41 40.45
C SER A 19 18.59 6.67 39.59
N GLU A 20 18.56 7.85 40.21
CA GLU A 20 18.48 9.13 39.50
C GLU A 20 19.74 9.42 38.67
N ALA A 21 20.93 9.18 39.24
CA ALA A 21 22.19 9.35 38.51
C ALA A 21 22.30 8.39 37.32
N ILE A 22 21.82 7.15 37.47
CA ILE A 22 21.78 6.16 36.37
C ILE A 22 20.80 6.59 35.28
N GLU A 23 19.61 7.10 35.63
CA GLU A 23 18.65 7.65 34.66
C GLU A 23 19.25 8.83 33.90
N GLN A 24 19.82 9.81 34.60
CA GLN A 24 20.42 10.98 33.97
C GLN A 24 21.58 10.60 33.04
N TYR A 25 22.44 9.67 33.47
CA TYR A 25 23.49 9.13 32.61
C TYR A 25 22.91 8.47 31.35
N ALA A 26 21.90 7.62 31.49
CA ALA A 26 21.28 6.96 30.35
C ALA A 26 20.56 7.95 29.41
N ILE A 27 19.93 8.99 29.95
CA ILE A 27 19.30 10.08 29.17
C ILE A 27 20.36 10.83 28.38
N ASN A 28 21.46 11.24 29.01
CA ASN A 28 22.54 11.96 28.35
C ASN A 28 23.17 11.13 27.23
N MET A 29 23.36 9.83 27.45
CA MET A 29 23.87 8.92 26.41
C MET A 29 22.88 8.80 25.23
N LEU A 30 21.57 8.70 25.51
CA LEU A 30 20.54 8.68 24.46
C LEU A 30 20.54 9.99 23.65
N LEU A 31 20.61 11.14 24.30
CA LEU A 31 20.61 12.45 23.65
C LEU A 31 21.90 12.68 22.83
N SER A 32 23.06 12.26 23.34
CA SER A 32 24.33 12.35 22.60
C SER A 32 24.30 11.59 21.28
N ALA A 33 23.56 10.46 21.22
CA ALA A 33 23.36 9.72 19.97
C ALA A 33 22.57 10.52 18.93
N VAL A 34 21.66 11.38 19.38
CA VAL A 34 20.86 12.27 18.52
C VAL A 34 21.68 13.45 18.05
N ASP A 35 22.42 14.10 18.94
CA ASP A 35 23.20 15.29 18.60
C ASP A 35 24.27 14.99 17.54
N CYS A 36 24.97 13.86 17.67
CA CYS A 36 25.92 13.40 16.65
C CYS A 36 25.27 13.02 15.30
N SER A 37 23.94 12.91 15.23
CA SER A 37 23.21 12.62 14.00
C SER A 37 22.66 13.89 13.31
N ILE A 38 22.41 14.96 14.07
CA ILE A 38 21.88 16.23 13.55
C ILE A 38 22.96 17.00 12.76
N ASP A 39 24.21 16.97 13.22
CA ASP A 39 25.34 17.62 12.54
C ASP A 39 25.59 17.07 11.12
N ALA A 40 25.16 15.83 10.85
CA ALA A 40 25.28 15.21 9.53
C ALA A 40 24.13 15.58 8.56
N ASP A 41 22.90 15.75 9.07
CA ASP A 41 21.70 15.97 8.24
C ASP A 41 21.46 17.46 7.91
N ALA A 42 21.87 18.39 8.78
CA ALA A 42 21.68 19.84 8.57
C ALA A 42 22.45 20.40 7.34
N LEU A 43 23.49 19.71 6.89
CA LEU A 43 24.28 20.07 5.70
C LEU A 43 23.62 19.61 4.38
N HIS A 44 22.59 18.75 4.45
CA HIS A 44 21.89 18.24 3.27
C HIS A 44 20.64 19.05 2.87
N SER A 45 20.05 19.86 3.77
CA SER A 45 18.84 20.63 3.48
C SER A 45 19.07 22.02 2.86
N GLY A 46 20.32 22.40 2.60
CA GLY A 46 20.69 23.75 2.12
C GLY A 46 20.71 23.97 0.59
N SER A 47 20.34 23.01 -0.25
CA SER A 47 20.53 23.13 -1.71
C SER A 47 19.34 22.62 -2.55
N ALA A 48 18.11 23.00 -2.20
CA ALA A 48 16.94 22.61 -3.00
C ALA A 48 15.91 23.73 -3.28
N ASP A 49 16.19 24.98 -2.94
CA ASP A 49 15.28 26.10 -3.24
C ASP A 49 16.01 27.31 -3.85
N ALA A 50 16.37 27.18 -5.12
CA ALA A 50 16.56 28.33 -6.02
C ALA A 50 16.64 27.85 -7.47
N LYS A 51 15.49 27.67 -8.11
CA LYS A 51 15.19 28.05 -9.51
C LYS A 51 13.90 27.38 -9.97
N ARG A 52 12.79 28.11 -9.84
CA ARG A 52 11.66 27.93 -10.75
C ARG A 52 10.98 29.26 -11.03
N ALA A 53 10.81 29.49 -12.33
CA ALA A 53 9.95 30.46 -13.01
C ALA A 53 10.47 31.89 -13.16
N GLU A 54 11.01 32.17 -14.35
CA GLU A 54 10.46 33.24 -15.18
C GLU A 54 10.42 32.79 -16.65
N ILE A 55 9.30 33.08 -17.31
CA ILE A 55 8.92 32.72 -18.68
C ILE A 55 9.14 33.94 -19.57
N GLY A 56 9.63 33.75 -20.80
CA GLY A 56 9.56 34.80 -21.83
C GLY A 56 10.20 34.41 -23.16
N LEU A 57 9.37 34.21 -24.19
CA LEU A 57 9.71 33.95 -25.60
C LEU A 57 10.70 34.97 -26.22
N LYS A 58 11.59 34.49 -27.10
CA LYS A 58 11.74 34.97 -28.49
C LYS A 58 12.69 34.12 -29.35
N ASP A 59 12.34 34.07 -30.63
CA ASP A 59 12.85 33.26 -31.74
C ASP A 59 14.27 33.59 -32.25
N THR A 60 14.68 32.73 -33.19
CA THR A 60 15.54 32.93 -34.39
C THR A 60 17.03 32.54 -34.31
N SER A 61 17.29 31.32 -34.83
CA SER A 61 18.12 31.00 -36.01
C SER A 61 19.67 31.13 -36.03
N ILE A 62 20.23 30.17 -36.79
CA ILE A 62 21.47 30.18 -37.63
C ILE A 62 22.71 29.41 -37.09
N SER A 63 22.90 28.23 -37.70
CA SER A 63 24.12 27.68 -38.36
C SER A 63 25.42 27.38 -37.60
N GLY A 64 25.98 26.20 -37.88
CA GLY A 64 27.38 26.13 -38.35
C GLY A 64 28.39 25.28 -37.57
N HIS A 65 28.49 24.00 -37.94
CA HIS A 65 29.72 23.21 -38.16
C HIS A 65 30.81 22.95 -37.09
N GLN A 66 31.04 21.64 -36.92
CA GLN A 66 32.30 20.88 -37.04
C GLN A 66 33.33 20.83 -35.88
N HIS A 67 33.52 19.59 -35.41
CA HIS A 67 34.78 18.84 -35.28
C HIS A 67 35.95 19.47 -34.52
N SER A 68 36.38 18.80 -33.43
CA SER A 68 37.68 18.12 -33.30
C SER A 68 38.04 17.91 -31.82
N GLN A 69 38.35 16.65 -31.47
CA GLN A 69 39.28 16.37 -30.36
C GLN A 69 40.71 16.65 -30.83
N PRO A 70 41.69 16.84 -29.93
CA PRO A 70 42.44 15.67 -29.47
C PRO A 70 42.86 15.69 -27.99
N ALA A 71 43.08 14.49 -27.46
CA ALA A 71 43.89 14.20 -26.28
C ALA A 71 45.33 14.72 -26.46
N THR A 72 46.03 15.22 -25.45
CA THR A 72 46.86 14.44 -24.51
C THR A 72 47.56 15.40 -23.56
N SER A 73 47.62 15.08 -22.26
CA SER A 73 48.85 15.18 -21.43
C SER A 73 48.55 14.65 -20.03
N VAL A 74 49.22 13.57 -19.71
CA VAL A 74 49.34 12.96 -18.37
C VAL A 74 50.61 13.53 -17.76
N ASP A 75 50.47 14.18 -16.62
CA ASP A 75 51.30 14.15 -15.42
C ASP A 75 51.30 15.52 -14.75
N ASP A 76 50.70 15.61 -13.58
CA ASP A 76 51.48 16.06 -12.42
C ASP A 76 50.81 15.63 -11.10
N LEU A 77 51.67 15.15 -10.21
CA LEU A 77 51.32 14.64 -8.90
C LEU A 77 50.93 15.76 -7.92
N ALA A 78 50.05 15.35 -7.00
CA ALA A 78 50.02 15.69 -5.57
C ALA A 78 48.86 16.58 -5.08
N LYS A 79 48.14 15.97 -4.12
CA LYS A 79 47.37 16.58 -3.03
C LYS A 79 46.08 17.31 -3.43
N ASP A 80 44.97 16.60 -3.27
CA ASP A 80 44.11 16.85 -2.10
C ASP A 80 43.10 15.73 -1.92
N SER A 81 43.52 14.76 -1.10
CA SER A 81 42.61 13.85 -0.42
C SER A 81 41.88 14.64 0.67
N ASN A 82 40.75 15.24 0.33
CA ASN A 82 39.79 15.69 1.34
C ASN A 82 38.36 15.40 0.89
N ALA A 83 38.09 14.10 0.70
CA ALA A 83 36.74 13.59 0.85
C ALA A 83 36.37 13.72 2.33
N GLN A 84 35.76 14.85 2.71
CA GLN A 84 35.10 15.01 4.00
C GLN A 84 33.97 13.98 4.10
N MET A 85 34.27 12.83 4.69
CA MET A 85 33.27 11.87 5.15
C MET A 85 32.40 12.56 6.19
N ILE A 86 31.14 12.78 5.83
CA ILE A 86 30.10 13.25 6.75
C ILE A 86 29.94 12.16 7.83
N ALA A 87 30.30 12.49 9.07
CA ALA A 87 30.35 11.56 10.18
C ALA A 87 28.94 11.25 10.72
N SER A 88 28.15 10.46 10.00
CA SER A 88 26.99 9.80 10.58
C SER A 88 27.47 8.76 11.59
N ILE A 89 26.92 8.75 12.80
CA ILE A 89 27.31 7.75 13.80
C ILE A 89 27.09 6.32 13.26
N PRO A 90 28.04 5.40 13.47
CA PRO A 90 27.86 4.00 13.10
C PRO A 90 26.71 3.37 13.88
N PHE A 91 25.97 2.47 13.24
CA PHE A 91 24.86 1.73 13.87
C PHE A 91 25.26 1.04 15.19
N ALA A 92 26.45 0.43 15.25
CA ALA A 92 26.96 -0.24 16.45
C ALA A 92 27.13 0.74 17.63
N GLU A 93 27.57 1.97 17.34
CA GLU A 93 27.74 3.00 18.34
C GLU A 93 26.38 3.56 18.79
N ALA A 94 25.47 3.84 17.86
CA ALA A 94 24.10 4.20 18.16
C ALA A 94 23.45 3.17 19.10
N GLN A 95 23.58 1.88 18.77
CA GLN A 95 23.06 0.79 19.58
C GLN A 95 23.70 0.75 20.98
N ARG A 96 25.01 0.97 21.09
CA ARG A 96 25.74 1.02 22.36
C ARG A 96 25.21 2.14 23.26
N LEU A 97 25.02 3.34 22.71
CA LEU A 97 24.57 4.54 23.43
C LEU A 97 23.16 4.38 24.00
N ILE A 98 22.24 3.78 23.24
CA ILE A 98 20.83 3.66 23.67
C ILE A 98 20.54 2.43 24.54
N SER A 99 21.41 1.40 24.50
CA SER A 99 21.13 0.09 25.11
C SER A 99 20.81 0.15 26.61
N LEU A 100 21.49 1.01 27.38
CA LEU A 100 21.21 1.16 28.81
C LEU A 100 19.82 1.77 29.04
N TYR A 101 19.48 2.82 28.29
CA TYR A 101 18.19 3.51 28.40
C TYR A 101 17.00 2.55 28.16
N PHE A 102 17.10 1.71 27.12
CA PHE A 102 16.09 0.69 26.84
C PHE A 102 15.97 -0.37 27.96
N ALA A 103 17.10 -0.73 28.60
CA ALA A 103 17.05 -1.65 29.74
C ALA A 103 16.35 -1.02 30.96
N LEU A 104 16.48 0.30 31.15
CA LEU A 104 15.76 1.04 32.20
C LEU A 104 14.28 1.18 31.88
N CYS A 105 13.88 1.31 30.61
CA CYS A 105 12.47 1.36 30.20
C CYS A 105 11.70 0.11 30.65
N ILE A 106 12.34 -1.06 30.71
CA ILE A 106 11.74 -2.30 31.24
C ILE A 106 11.41 -2.16 32.74
N LYS A 107 12.23 -1.41 33.48
CA LYS A 107 12.08 -1.20 34.93
C LYS A 107 11.12 -0.07 35.26
N LYS A 108 11.10 0.98 34.44
CA LYS A 108 10.28 2.17 34.58
C LYS A 108 9.64 2.51 33.22
N PRO A 109 8.45 1.95 32.92
CA PRO A 109 7.77 2.11 31.63
C PRO A 109 7.51 3.56 31.22
N GLY A 110 7.33 4.48 32.19
CA GLY A 110 7.16 5.91 31.92
C GLY A 110 8.33 6.57 31.17
N LEU A 111 9.50 5.94 31.12
CA LEU A 111 10.64 6.39 30.30
C LEU A 111 10.40 6.19 28.79
N LEU A 112 9.46 5.32 28.40
CA LEU A 112 9.17 5.00 27.00
C LEU A 112 8.73 6.23 26.21
N TRP A 113 8.01 7.17 26.83
CA TRP A 113 7.57 8.40 26.16
C TRP A 113 8.76 9.14 25.52
N ARG A 114 9.88 9.24 26.26
CA ARG A 114 11.07 9.94 25.77
C ARG A 114 11.70 9.25 24.57
N VAL A 115 11.56 7.93 24.44
CA VAL A 115 12.02 7.21 23.25
C VAL A 115 11.30 7.73 22.00
N PHE A 116 9.99 7.99 22.09
CA PHE A 116 9.20 8.49 20.96
C PHE A 116 9.58 9.92 20.57
N ASP A 117 9.81 10.79 21.56
CA ASP A 117 10.25 12.17 21.34
C ASP A 117 11.65 12.26 20.73
N VAL A 118 12.58 11.48 21.28
CA VAL A 118 13.95 11.35 20.76
C VAL A 118 13.91 10.78 19.33
N TYR A 119 13.06 9.78 19.08
CA TYR A 119 12.93 9.18 17.75
C TYR A 119 12.56 10.19 16.67
N ALA A 120 11.64 11.12 16.95
CA ALA A 120 11.24 12.15 15.98
C ALA A 120 12.44 12.97 15.47
N ARG A 121 13.39 13.27 16.37
CA ARG A 121 14.57 14.11 16.12
C ARG A 121 15.83 13.34 15.70
N SER A 122 15.76 12.01 15.66
CA SER A 122 16.91 11.13 15.44
C SER A 122 17.26 10.91 13.97
N GLY A 123 18.56 10.78 13.66
CA GLY A 123 19.04 10.31 12.37
C GLY A 123 18.85 8.81 12.13
N ARG A 124 19.18 8.34 10.92
CA ARG A 124 18.88 6.97 10.44
C ARG A 124 19.43 5.86 11.33
N SER A 125 20.69 5.94 11.73
CA SER A 125 21.35 4.92 12.57
C SER A 125 20.68 4.74 13.92
N VAL A 126 20.30 5.85 14.57
CA VAL A 126 19.60 5.83 15.87
C VAL A 126 18.19 5.28 15.73
N LYS A 127 17.45 5.71 14.69
CA LYS A 127 16.11 5.17 14.39
C LYS A 127 16.13 3.65 14.16
N GLN A 128 17.12 3.15 13.41
CA GLN A 128 17.32 1.70 13.21
C GLN A 128 17.64 0.97 14.51
N ALA A 129 18.49 1.55 15.36
CA ALA A 129 18.82 0.95 16.65
C ALA A 129 17.57 0.90 17.56
N ILE A 130 16.77 1.98 17.62
CA ILE A 130 15.49 2.03 18.33
C ILE A 130 14.55 0.94 17.81
N HIS A 131 14.38 0.81 16.50
CA HIS A 131 13.52 -0.22 15.88
C HIS A 131 13.93 -1.64 16.31
N ARG A 132 15.22 -1.91 16.45
CA ARG A 132 15.72 -3.23 16.90
C ARG A 132 15.44 -3.50 18.38
N HIS A 133 15.39 -2.47 19.22
CA HIS A 133 15.15 -2.62 20.65
C HIS A 133 13.67 -2.68 21.03
N ILE A 134 12.78 -2.02 20.27
CA ILE A 134 11.35 -1.91 20.59
C ILE A 134 10.64 -3.27 20.73
N PRO A 135 10.78 -4.24 19.80
CA PRO A 135 10.14 -5.54 19.96
C PRO A 135 10.59 -6.28 21.22
N ILE A 136 11.86 -6.11 21.62
CA ILE A 136 12.42 -6.72 22.83
C ILE A 136 11.83 -6.04 24.08
N LEU A 137 11.75 -4.71 24.06
CA LEU A 137 11.19 -3.92 25.15
C LEU A 137 9.71 -4.25 25.37
N LEU A 138 8.89 -4.21 24.31
CA LEU A 138 7.45 -4.46 24.42
C LEU A 138 7.15 -5.87 24.94
N ARG A 139 7.90 -6.89 24.49
CA ARG A 139 7.79 -8.25 25.04
C ARG A 139 8.16 -8.35 26.53
N ALA A 140 9.04 -7.48 27.01
CA ALA A 140 9.48 -7.48 28.40
C ALA A 140 8.60 -6.65 29.34
N LEU A 141 7.79 -5.72 28.81
CA LEU A 141 6.96 -4.79 29.60
C LEU A 141 5.73 -5.46 30.27
N GLY A 142 5.28 -6.61 29.76
CA GLY A 142 4.20 -7.39 30.37
C GLY A 142 2.94 -6.56 30.64
N SER A 143 2.54 -6.47 31.91
CA SER A 143 1.33 -5.77 32.40
C SER A 143 1.39 -4.23 32.35
N SER A 144 2.51 -3.63 31.94
CA SER A 144 2.69 -2.16 31.84
C SER A 144 2.06 -1.56 30.58
N TYR A 145 0.86 -2.04 30.26
CA TYR A 145 0.15 -1.76 29.02
C TYR A 145 -0.45 -0.35 28.99
N SER A 146 -0.75 0.23 30.17
CA SER A 146 -1.32 1.57 30.34
C SER A 146 -0.44 2.69 29.76
N GLU A 147 0.86 2.64 30.02
CA GLU A 147 1.82 3.65 29.55
C GLU A 147 1.97 3.61 28.03
N VAL A 148 1.94 2.40 27.46
CA VAL A 148 1.97 2.19 26.01
C VAL A 148 0.70 2.75 25.37
N LEU A 149 -0.48 2.49 25.94
CA LEU A 149 -1.75 3.06 25.48
C LEU A 149 -1.77 4.59 25.53
N HIS A 150 -1.22 5.18 26.59
CA HIS A 150 -1.14 6.64 26.72
C HIS A 150 -0.31 7.24 25.57
N ILE A 151 0.84 6.65 25.24
CA ILE A 151 1.68 7.10 24.12
C ILE A 151 0.96 6.92 22.78
N ILE A 152 0.24 5.82 22.59
CA ILE A 152 -0.55 5.59 21.36
C ILE A 152 -1.68 6.61 21.21
N SER A 153 -2.29 7.05 22.32
CA SER A 153 -3.39 8.03 22.30
C SER A 153 -2.95 9.43 21.86
N ASP A 154 -1.68 9.77 22.12
CA ASP A 154 -1.09 11.06 21.78
C ASP A 154 0.41 10.92 21.44
N PRO A 155 0.73 10.36 20.24
CA PRO A 155 2.11 10.12 19.86
C PRO A 155 2.80 11.44 19.49
N PRO A 156 4.07 11.65 19.89
CA PRO A 156 4.86 12.80 19.45
C PRO A 156 4.91 12.90 17.92
N VAL A 157 4.80 14.11 17.38
CA VAL A 157 4.87 14.36 15.93
C VAL A 157 6.22 13.86 15.38
N GLY A 158 6.20 13.14 14.25
CA GLY A 158 7.40 12.54 13.66
C GLY A 158 7.74 11.13 14.18
N SER A 159 6.91 10.58 15.07
CA SER A 159 7.05 9.21 15.60
C SER A 159 6.16 8.16 14.92
N GLU A 160 5.49 8.49 13.82
CA GLU A 160 4.46 7.66 13.18
C GLU A 160 4.99 6.29 12.76
N ASN A 161 6.22 6.24 12.21
CA ASN A 161 6.85 4.97 11.84
C ASN A 161 7.18 4.10 13.06
N LEU A 162 7.53 4.71 14.19
CA LEU A 162 7.75 4.00 15.45
C LEU A 162 6.42 3.51 16.02
N LEU A 163 5.38 4.33 15.96
CA LEU A 163 4.02 3.95 16.35
C LEU A 163 3.53 2.74 15.56
N ILE A 164 3.68 2.72 14.23
CA ILE A 164 3.30 1.57 13.39
C ILE A 164 4.04 0.31 13.85
N LEU A 165 5.35 0.40 14.11
CA LEU A 165 6.13 -0.74 14.62
C LEU A 165 5.60 -1.23 15.99
N VAL A 166 5.28 -0.32 16.91
CA VAL A 166 4.69 -0.69 18.20
C VAL A 166 3.36 -1.41 18.01
N LEU A 167 2.48 -0.89 17.15
CA LEU A 167 1.19 -1.51 16.86
C LEU A 167 1.34 -2.91 16.22
N GLN A 168 2.30 -3.07 15.31
CA GLN A 168 2.63 -4.37 14.71
C GLN A 168 3.07 -5.39 15.78
N VAL A 169 4.03 -5.02 16.63
CA VAL A 169 4.53 -5.91 17.69
C VAL A 169 3.42 -6.31 18.68
N LEU A 170 2.54 -5.37 19.02
CA LEU A 170 1.41 -5.63 19.92
C LEU A 170 0.35 -6.55 19.27
N ALA A 171 0.18 -6.48 17.94
CA ALA A 171 -0.78 -7.30 17.21
C ALA A 171 -0.25 -8.69 16.79
N GLU A 172 1.07 -8.90 16.78
CA GLU A 172 1.69 -10.16 16.34
C GLU A 172 1.43 -11.37 17.25
N GLN A 173 1.30 -11.15 18.57
CA GLN A 173 1.39 -12.25 19.56
C GLN A 173 0.04 -12.78 20.04
N ALA A 174 -1.03 -12.01 19.88
CA ALA A 174 -2.39 -12.38 20.28
C ALA A 174 -3.39 -11.42 19.62
N THR A 175 -4.68 -11.75 19.69
CA THR A 175 -5.74 -10.79 19.39
C THR A 175 -5.54 -9.51 20.22
N PRO A 176 -5.39 -8.33 19.57
CA PRO A 176 -5.26 -7.05 20.24
C PRO A 176 -6.34 -6.84 21.33
N PRO A 177 -5.98 -6.34 22.52
CA PRO A 177 -6.95 -5.99 23.54
C PRO A 177 -7.98 -4.97 23.02
N PRO A 178 -9.25 -5.02 23.48
CA PRO A 178 -10.29 -4.09 23.04
C PRO A 178 -9.93 -2.60 23.23
N ASP A 179 -9.23 -2.29 24.32
CA ASP A 179 -8.77 -0.93 24.62
C ASP A 179 -7.73 -0.44 23.59
N LEU A 180 -6.88 -1.34 23.06
CA LEU A 180 -5.97 -1.03 21.95
C LEU A 180 -6.75 -0.57 20.73
N ILE A 181 -7.72 -1.40 20.35
CA ILE A 181 -8.50 -1.26 19.13
C ILE A 181 -9.25 0.08 19.19
N THR A 182 -9.86 0.36 20.34
CA THR A 182 -10.59 1.62 20.59
C THR A 182 -9.65 2.81 20.52
N THR A 183 -8.47 2.74 21.15
CA THR A 183 -7.48 3.82 21.15
C THR A 183 -6.96 4.13 19.75
N VAL A 184 -6.61 3.09 18.97
CA VAL A 184 -6.09 3.25 17.60
C VAL A 184 -7.15 3.80 16.65
N LYS A 185 -8.41 3.35 16.79
CA LYS A 185 -9.53 3.93 16.03
C LYS A 185 -9.73 5.40 16.36
N HIS A 186 -9.76 5.74 17.65
CA HIS A 186 -9.90 7.13 18.09
C HIS A 186 -8.76 8.01 17.56
N LEU A 187 -7.51 7.52 17.61
CA LEU A 187 -6.35 8.20 17.06
C LEU A 187 -6.50 8.47 15.56
N TYR A 188 -6.98 7.48 14.79
CA TYR A 188 -7.24 7.63 13.36
C TYR A 188 -8.34 8.65 13.06
N GLU A 189 -9.42 8.62 13.84
CA GLU A 189 -10.57 9.49 13.67
C GLU A 189 -10.30 10.94 14.07
N THR A 190 -9.40 11.19 15.02
CA THR A 190 -9.19 12.53 15.59
C THR A 190 -7.89 13.20 15.16
N LYS A 191 -6.77 12.49 15.09
CA LYS A 191 -5.43 13.10 14.96
C LYS A 191 -4.66 12.64 13.73
N LEU A 192 -4.56 11.33 13.50
CA LEU A 192 -3.71 10.76 12.46
C LEU A 192 -4.53 10.14 11.34
N LYS A 193 -4.69 10.84 10.22
CA LYS A 193 -5.44 10.36 9.04
C LYS A 193 -4.69 9.36 8.16
N ASP A 194 -3.59 8.78 8.64
CA ASP A 194 -2.87 7.72 7.93
C ASP A 194 -3.51 6.35 8.21
N ALA A 195 -4.13 5.75 7.20
CA ALA A 195 -4.77 4.44 7.32
C ALA A 195 -3.77 3.30 7.60
N ALA A 196 -2.46 3.51 7.41
CA ALA A 196 -1.44 2.52 7.73
C ALA A 196 -1.43 2.10 9.21
N ILE A 197 -1.84 3.00 10.11
CA ILE A 197 -1.91 2.70 11.56
C ILE A 197 -3.00 1.68 11.90
N LEU A 198 -3.99 1.52 11.02
CA LEU A 198 -5.09 0.56 11.20
C LEU A 198 -4.69 -0.86 10.79
N ILE A 199 -3.67 -1.02 9.93
CA ILE A 199 -3.27 -2.32 9.36
C ILE A 199 -3.08 -3.41 10.42
N PRO A 200 -2.34 -3.16 11.53
CA PRO A 200 -2.11 -4.19 12.53
C PRO A 200 -3.38 -4.66 13.25
N ILE A 201 -4.42 -3.82 13.34
CA ILE A 201 -5.67 -4.17 14.03
C ILE A 201 -6.76 -4.70 13.09
N LEU A 202 -6.56 -4.64 11.76
CA LEU A 202 -7.52 -5.13 10.75
C LEU A 202 -8.04 -6.55 11.01
N PRO A 203 -7.22 -7.53 11.46
CA PRO A 203 -7.73 -8.89 11.72
C PRO A 203 -8.84 -8.95 12.77
N SER A 204 -8.92 -7.95 13.65
CA SER A 204 -9.90 -7.87 14.74
C SER A 204 -11.12 -7.00 14.39
N LEU A 205 -11.16 -6.42 13.19
CA LEU A 205 -12.27 -5.58 12.76
C LEU A 205 -13.33 -6.40 12.05
N SER A 206 -14.59 -6.02 12.26
CA SER A 206 -15.71 -6.59 11.54
C SER A 206 -15.84 -6.02 10.13
N LYS A 207 -16.61 -6.71 9.27
CA LYS A 207 -17.00 -6.22 7.94
C LYS A 207 -17.53 -4.78 7.97
N LYS A 208 -18.37 -4.45 8.96
CA LYS A 208 -19.00 -3.13 9.09
C LYS A 208 -17.99 -2.02 9.36
N GLU A 209 -16.87 -2.36 9.99
CA GLU A 209 -15.79 -1.42 10.33
C GLU A 209 -14.74 -1.32 9.22
N VAL A 210 -14.48 -2.42 8.51
CA VAL A 210 -13.52 -2.45 7.40
C VAL A 210 -14.05 -1.73 6.15
N LEU A 211 -15.33 -1.90 5.80
CA LEU A 211 -15.87 -1.34 4.55
C LEU A 211 -15.72 0.20 4.45
N PRO A 212 -16.01 1.01 5.51
CA PRO A 212 -15.84 2.46 5.45
C PRO A 212 -14.37 2.91 5.28
N ILE A 213 -13.40 2.16 5.81
CA ILE A 213 -11.97 2.50 5.71
C ILE A 213 -11.32 1.92 4.45
N PHE A 214 -11.96 0.95 3.79
CA PHE A 214 -11.40 0.22 2.65
C PHE A 214 -10.91 1.11 1.50
N PRO A 215 -11.61 2.19 1.08
CA PRO A 215 -11.08 3.11 0.08
C PRO A 215 -9.74 3.73 0.51
N ARG A 216 -9.61 4.11 1.79
CA ARG A 216 -8.37 4.68 2.32
C ARG A 216 -7.23 3.68 2.32
N LEU A 217 -7.51 2.40 2.57
CA LEU A 217 -6.53 1.31 2.45
C LEU A 217 -6.05 1.13 1.00
N VAL A 218 -6.95 1.19 0.02
CA VAL A 218 -6.61 1.16 -1.41
C VAL A 218 -5.76 2.37 -1.83
N GLY A 219 -5.94 3.51 -1.18
CA GLY A 219 -5.14 4.71 -1.40
C GLY A 219 -3.67 4.60 -0.98
N LEU A 220 -3.33 3.64 -0.11
CA LEU A 220 -1.97 3.45 0.41
C LEU A 220 -0.97 3.01 -0.68
N PRO A 221 0.35 3.09 -0.41
CA PRO A 221 1.35 2.35 -1.18
C PRO A 221 0.98 0.87 -1.36
N LEU A 222 1.35 0.28 -2.50
CA LEU A 222 0.87 -1.04 -2.90
C LEU A 222 1.27 -2.15 -1.91
N ASP A 223 2.49 -2.07 -1.37
CA ASP A 223 3.02 -2.96 -0.33
C ASP A 223 2.18 -2.91 0.96
N LYS A 224 1.77 -1.72 1.39
CA LYS A 224 0.89 -1.53 2.54
C LYS A 224 -0.53 -2.03 2.27
N PHE A 225 -1.05 -1.82 1.05
CA PHE A 225 -2.34 -2.38 0.66
C PHE A 225 -2.31 -3.92 0.64
N GLN A 226 -1.25 -4.54 0.13
CA GLN A 226 -1.10 -5.99 0.13
C GLN A 226 -1.04 -6.56 1.55
N GLN A 227 -0.37 -5.87 2.49
CA GLN A 227 -0.40 -6.23 3.91
C GLN A 227 -1.82 -6.10 4.50
N ALA A 228 -2.50 -4.99 4.22
CA ALA A 228 -3.88 -4.78 4.66
C ALA A 228 -4.83 -5.87 4.12
N LEU A 229 -4.68 -6.23 2.85
CA LEU A 229 -5.44 -7.28 2.19
C LEU A 229 -5.21 -8.64 2.88
N ALA A 230 -3.94 -9.00 3.16
CA ALA A 230 -3.61 -10.23 3.86
C ALA A 230 -4.29 -10.29 5.24
N HIS A 231 -4.24 -9.21 6.02
CA HIS A 231 -4.89 -9.14 7.33
C HIS A 231 -6.42 -9.20 7.28
N ILE A 232 -7.05 -8.57 6.29
CA ILE A 232 -8.51 -8.62 6.07
C ILE A 232 -8.95 -10.06 5.75
N LEU A 233 -8.19 -10.75 4.89
CA LEU A 233 -8.49 -12.10 4.44
C LEU A 233 -8.09 -13.19 5.44
N GLN A 234 -7.18 -12.90 6.36
CA GLN A 234 -6.82 -13.77 7.45
C GLN A 234 -7.85 -13.69 8.58
N GLY A 235 -8.18 -12.47 9.01
CA GLY A 235 -9.06 -12.24 10.16
C GLY A 235 -8.51 -12.79 11.48
N SER A 236 -9.40 -12.92 12.47
CA SER A 236 -9.06 -13.50 13.79
C SER A 236 -9.62 -14.92 13.94
N ALA A 237 -9.09 -15.67 14.89
CA ALA A 237 -9.60 -17.01 15.22
C ALA A 237 -11.08 -17.02 15.65
N HIS A 238 -11.59 -15.90 16.19
CA HIS A 238 -12.95 -15.81 16.73
C HIS A 238 -13.96 -15.27 15.72
N THR A 239 -13.53 -14.40 14.81
CA THR A 239 -14.41 -13.68 13.88
C THR A 239 -14.25 -14.13 12.43
N GLY A 240 -13.18 -14.87 12.11
CA GLY A 240 -12.81 -15.17 10.73
C GLY A 240 -12.43 -13.90 9.94
N PRO A 241 -12.28 -14.02 8.61
CA PRO A 241 -11.95 -12.90 7.74
C PRO A 241 -13.01 -11.81 7.77
N ALA A 242 -12.58 -10.55 7.80
CA ALA A 242 -13.49 -9.41 7.79
C ALA A 242 -14.22 -9.27 6.44
N LEU A 243 -13.56 -9.65 5.35
CA LEU A 243 -14.12 -9.74 4.00
C LEU A 243 -13.66 -11.03 3.34
N THR A 244 -14.55 -11.68 2.62
CA THR A 244 -14.19 -12.77 1.71
C THR A 244 -13.47 -12.22 0.48
N PRO A 245 -12.68 -13.04 -0.26
CA PRO A 245 -12.04 -12.61 -1.50
C PRO A 245 -13.00 -12.00 -2.53
N ALA A 246 -14.22 -12.54 -2.66
CA ALA A 246 -15.22 -11.99 -3.56
C ALA A 246 -15.70 -10.60 -3.10
N GLU A 247 -15.89 -10.41 -1.80
CA GLU A 247 -16.27 -9.12 -1.22
C GLU A 247 -15.17 -8.07 -1.35
N VAL A 248 -13.89 -8.46 -1.29
CA VAL A 248 -12.77 -7.56 -1.57
C VAL A 248 -12.85 -7.03 -3.00
N LEU A 249 -13.02 -7.90 -4.00
CA LEU A 249 -13.14 -7.47 -5.39
C LEU A 249 -14.32 -6.54 -5.58
N VAL A 250 -15.46 -6.89 -5.00
CA VAL A 250 -16.66 -6.06 -4.99
C VAL A 250 -16.38 -4.69 -4.35
N ALA A 251 -15.73 -4.65 -3.19
CA ALA A 251 -15.40 -3.41 -2.49
C ALA A 251 -14.43 -2.52 -3.28
N ILE A 252 -13.46 -3.09 -4.00
CA ILE A 252 -12.59 -2.35 -4.92
C ILE A 252 -13.42 -1.68 -6.03
N HIS A 253 -14.42 -2.38 -6.55
CA HIS A 253 -15.29 -1.87 -7.61
C HIS A 253 -16.32 -0.84 -7.14
N ASP A 254 -16.63 -0.82 -5.84
CA ASP A 254 -17.50 0.18 -5.22
C ASP A 254 -16.81 1.52 -4.96
N ILE A 255 -15.47 1.56 -5.07
CA ILE A 255 -14.72 2.81 -4.96
C ILE A 255 -15.03 3.69 -6.17
N VAL A 256 -15.60 4.87 -5.89
CA VAL A 256 -15.76 5.95 -6.87
C VAL A 256 -14.55 6.88 -6.73
N PRO A 257 -13.56 6.82 -7.64
CA PRO A 257 -12.26 7.50 -7.46
C PRO A 257 -12.40 9.00 -7.20
N GLU A 258 -13.30 9.66 -7.94
CA GLU A 258 -13.57 11.11 -7.84
C GLU A 258 -14.18 11.49 -6.48
N LYS A 259 -15.08 10.67 -5.94
CA LYS A 259 -15.75 10.92 -4.66
C LYS A 259 -14.81 10.70 -3.47
N GLU A 260 -13.94 9.70 -3.55
CA GLU A 260 -13.05 9.29 -2.47
C GLU A 260 -11.70 10.04 -2.49
N GLY A 261 -11.40 10.78 -3.55
CA GLY A 261 -10.12 11.45 -3.76
C GLY A 261 -8.96 10.48 -4.01
N ILE A 262 -9.26 9.31 -4.60
CA ILE A 262 -8.29 8.26 -4.88
C ILE A 262 -7.98 8.24 -6.37
N ALA A 263 -6.71 8.18 -6.75
CA ALA A 263 -6.34 8.04 -8.16
C ALA A 263 -6.87 6.72 -8.74
N LEU A 264 -7.50 6.75 -9.92
CA LEU A 264 -8.00 5.54 -10.60
C LEU A 264 -6.92 4.44 -10.71
N LYS A 265 -5.65 4.84 -10.91
CA LYS A 265 -4.51 3.93 -10.96
C LYS A 265 -4.39 3.06 -9.69
N LYS A 266 -4.59 3.63 -8.50
CA LYS A 266 -4.56 2.88 -7.23
C LYS A 266 -5.63 1.81 -7.17
N VAL A 267 -6.85 2.13 -7.62
CA VAL A 267 -7.96 1.17 -7.68
C VAL A 267 -7.64 0.05 -8.67
N THR A 268 -7.05 0.38 -9.83
CA THR A 268 -6.65 -0.64 -10.82
C THR A 268 -5.48 -1.50 -10.36
N ASP A 269 -4.53 -0.94 -9.60
CA ASP A 269 -3.38 -1.66 -9.05
C ASP A 269 -3.84 -2.60 -7.93
N ALA A 270 -4.74 -2.15 -7.06
CA ALA A 270 -5.37 -3.00 -6.03
C ALA A 270 -6.14 -4.18 -6.64
N CYS A 271 -6.90 -3.94 -7.71
CA CYS A 271 -7.57 -5.00 -8.45
C CYS A 271 -6.54 -5.99 -9.02
N SER A 272 -5.49 -5.51 -9.69
CA SER A 272 -4.44 -6.36 -10.26
C SER A 272 -3.72 -7.21 -9.20
N ALA A 273 -3.43 -6.64 -8.03
CA ALA A 273 -2.82 -7.36 -6.91
C ALA A 273 -3.69 -8.53 -6.40
N CYS A 274 -5.02 -8.43 -6.50
CA CYS A 274 -5.91 -9.56 -6.20
C CYS A 274 -5.72 -10.70 -7.21
N PHE A 275 -5.63 -10.39 -8.51
CA PHE A 275 -5.43 -11.39 -9.58
C PHE A 275 -4.05 -12.07 -9.54
N GLU A 276 -3.04 -11.43 -8.95
CA GLU A 276 -1.73 -12.02 -8.71
C GLU A 276 -1.77 -13.15 -7.66
N GLN A 277 -2.73 -13.10 -6.73
CA GLN A 277 -2.91 -14.10 -5.67
C GLN A 277 -3.88 -15.22 -6.10
N ARG A 278 -3.52 -15.97 -7.15
CA ARG A 278 -4.41 -16.97 -7.80
C ARG A 278 -4.91 -18.11 -6.89
N THR A 279 -4.20 -18.40 -5.81
CA THR A 279 -4.61 -19.39 -4.81
C THR A 279 -5.76 -18.90 -3.92
N VAL A 280 -5.87 -17.58 -3.75
CA VAL A 280 -6.89 -16.91 -2.95
C VAL A 280 -8.06 -16.48 -3.85
N PHE A 281 -7.76 -15.82 -4.97
CA PHE A 281 -8.73 -15.33 -5.95
C PHE A 281 -8.89 -16.35 -7.09
N THR A 282 -9.50 -17.48 -6.74
CA THR A 282 -9.72 -18.60 -7.65
C THR A 282 -10.79 -18.30 -8.69
N GLN A 283 -10.90 -19.17 -9.70
CA GLN A 283 -11.98 -19.16 -10.69
C GLN A 283 -13.37 -18.96 -10.07
N HIS A 284 -13.69 -19.72 -9.01
CA HIS A 284 -15.00 -19.64 -8.34
C HIS A 284 -15.23 -18.28 -7.64
N VAL A 285 -14.18 -17.75 -7.00
CA VAL A 285 -14.23 -16.42 -6.36
C VAL A 285 -14.51 -15.33 -7.39
N LEU A 286 -13.80 -15.35 -8.52
CA LEU A 286 -13.99 -14.38 -9.59
C LEU A 286 -15.39 -14.46 -10.19
N ALA A 287 -15.88 -15.67 -10.49
CA ALA A 287 -17.24 -15.87 -10.99
C ALA A 287 -18.29 -15.32 -10.01
N LYS A 288 -18.12 -15.60 -8.71
CA LYS A 288 -19.00 -15.08 -7.65
C LYS A 288 -18.99 -13.54 -7.60
N ALA A 289 -17.83 -12.91 -7.63
CA ALA A 289 -17.71 -11.46 -7.60
C ALA A 289 -18.34 -10.81 -8.85
N LEU A 290 -18.09 -11.35 -10.04
CA LEU A 290 -18.67 -10.87 -11.29
C LEU A 290 -20.20 -10.98 -11.29
N ASN A 291 -20.75 -12.12 -10.83
CA ASN A 291 -22.19 -12.31 -10.67
C ASN A 291 -22.83 -11.31 -9.69
N GLN A 292 -22.14 -10.97 -8.60
CA GLN A 292 -22.64 -9.98 -7.63
C GLN A 292 -22.63 -8.54 -8.16
N MET A 293 -21.82 -8.26 -9.19
CA MET A 293 -21.66 -6.91 -9.75
C MET A 293 -22.45 -6.67 -11.03
N VAL A 294 -22.71 -7.71 -11.83
CA VAL A 294 -23.33 -7.57 -13.17
C VAL A 294 -24.72 -6.94 -13.14
N ASP A 295 -25.45 -7.06 -12.02
CA ASP A 295 -26.79 -6.51 -11.84
C ASP A 295 -26.84 -5.10 -11.24
N ARG A 296 -25.69 -4.56 -10.83
CA ARG A 296 -25.67 -3.25 -10.16
C ARG A 296 -26.06 -2.12 -11.10
N THR A 297 -26.74 -1.12 -10.53
CA THR A 297 -27.15 0.13 -11.16
C THR A 297 -26.60 1.31 -10.36
N PRO A 298 -25.62 2.07 -10.87
CA PRO A 298 -24.90 1.88 -12.14
C PRO A 298 -23.96 0.65 -12.12
N LEU A 299 -23.62 0.13 -13.30
CA LEU A 299 -22.60 -0.94 -13.43
C LEU A 299 -21.21 -0.37 -13.04
N PRO A 300 -20.39 -1.09 -12.25
CA PRO A 300 -19.10 -0.57 -11.81
C PRO A 300 -18.16 -0.23 -12.97
N LEU A 301 -17.43 0.88 -12.85
CA LEU A 301 -16.59 1.43 -13.91
C LEU A 301 -15.53 0.45 -14.43
N LEU A 302 -14.94 -0.35 -13.54
CA LEU A 302 -13.88 -1.31 -13.85
C LEU A 302 -14.41 -2.71 -14.22
N PHE A 303 -15.74 -2.91 -14.26
CA PHE A 303 -16.34 -4.24 -14.43
C PHE A 303 -15.80 -5.00 -15.65
N MET A 304 -15.80 -4.36 -16.84
CA MET A 304 -15.32 -5.03 -18.05
C MET A 304 -13.82 -5.32 -18.04
N ARG A 305 -13.01 -4.52 -17.33
CA ARG A 305 -11.58 -4.82 -17.14
C ARG A 305 -11.41 -6.11 -16.35
N THR A 306 -12.19 -6.26 -15.28
CA THR A 306 -12.18 -7.45 -14.43
C THR A 306 -12.68 -8.69 -15.15
N VAL A 307 -13.69 -8.56 -16.03
CA VAL A 307 -14.15 -9.64 -16.91
C VAL A 307 -13.00 -10.13 -17.82
N ILE A 308 -12.28 -9.21 -18.46
CA ILE A 308 -11.15 -9.54 -19.34
C ILE A 308 -10.03 -10.22 -18.53
N GLN A 309 -9.65 -9.65 -17.38
CA GLN A 309 -8.62 -10.23 -16.50
C GLN A 309 -9.01 -11.63 -15.99
N ALA A 310 -10.30 -11.88 -15.74
CA ALA A 310 -10.80 -13.19 -15.33
C ALA A 310 -10.63 -14.25 -16.41
N ILE A 311 -10.89 -13.91 -17.68
CA ILE A 311 -10.65 -14.82 -18.81
C ILE A 311 -9.15 -15.07 -18.99
N ASP A 312 -8.33 -14.02 -18.93
CA ASP A 312 -6.87 -14.15 -19.06
C ASP A 312 -6.26 -15.05 -17.98
N ALA A 313 -6.78 -14.95 -16.75
CA ALA A 313 -6.33 -15.77 -15.63
C ALA A 313 -6.90 -17.20 -15.66
N PHE A 314 -8.16 -17.35 -16.05
CA PHE A 314 -8.90 -18.63 -16.05
C PHE A 314 -9.75 -18.78 -17.32
N PRO A 315 -9.17 -19.31 -18.42
CA PRO A 315 -9.88 -19.48 -19.70
C PRO A 315 -11.14 -20.36 -19.61
N THR A 316 -11.24 -21.21 -18.60
CA THR A 316 -12.43 -22.01 -18.27
C THR A 316 -13.67 -21.16 -17.92
N LEU A 317 -13.54 -19.85 -17.73
CA LEU A 317 -14.66 -18.93 -17.49
C LEU A 317 -15.32 -18.39 -18.77
N VAL A 318 -14.84 -18.74 -19.96
CA VAL A 318 -15.35 -18.17 -21.22
C VAL A 318 -16.86 -18.32 -21.37
N ASP A 319 -17.43 -19.52 -21.16
CA ASP A 319 -18.87 -19.76 -21.29
C ASP A 319 -19.68 -18.93 -20.29
N PHE A 320 -19.25 -18.93 -19.02
CA PHE A 320 -19.83 -18.08 -17.97
C PHE A 320 -19.77 -16.59 -18.33
N VAL A 321 -18.67 -16.14 -18.93
CA VAL A 321 -18.56 -14.75 -19.38
C VAL A 321 -19.49 -14.47 -20.54
N MET A 322 -19.75 -15.41 -21.46
CA MET A 322 -20.72 -15.21 -22.54
C MET A 322 -22.14 -14.97 -22.00
N GLU A 323 -22.53 -15.64 -20.90
CA GLU A 323 -23.78 -15.36 -20.19
C GLU A 323 -23.81 -13.93 -19.63
N ILE A 324 -22.71 -13.49 -18.98
CA ILE A 324 -22.55 -12.11 -18.51
C ILE A 324 -22.69 -11.13 -19.68
N LEU A 325 -21.98 -11.33 -20.79
CA LEU A 325 -22.00 -10.39 -21.91
C LEU A 325 -23.40 -10.31 -22.54
N SER A 326 -24.10 -11.44 -22.71
CA SER A 326 -25.49 -11.48 -23.19
C SER A 326 -26.43 -10.66 -22.28
N LYS A 327 -26.24 -10.78 -20.97
CA LYS A 327 -26.98 -9.97 -19.99
C LYS A 327 -26.67 -8.47 -20.12
N LEU A 328 -25.41 -8.11 -20.35
CA LEU A 328 -25.01 -6.71 -20.57
C LEU A 328 -25.59 -6.11 -21.85
N VAL A 329 -25.78 -6.91 -22.91
CA VAL A 329 -26.50 -6.51 -24.13
C VAL A 329 -27.94 -6.14 -23.78
N SER A 330 -28.65 -6.99 -23.02
CA SER A 330 -30.01 -6.71 -22.54
C SER A 330 -30.08 -5.44 -21.69
N ARG A 331 -29.01 -5.13 -20.95
CA ARG A 331 -28.87 -3.89 -20.15
C ARG A 331 -28.33 -2.69 -20.95
N GLN A 332 -28.23 -2.79 -22.27
CA GLN A 332 -27.82 -1.70 -23.16
C GLN A 332 -26.44 -1.12 -22.83
N ILE A 333 -25.45 -1.98 -22.61
CA ILE A 333 -24.07 -1.58 -22.25
C ILE A 333 -23.44 -0.53 -23.20
N TRP A 334 -23.89 -0.44 -24.45
CA TRP A 334 -23.46 0.58 -25.40
C TRP A 334 -23.77 2.03 -24.97
N LYS A 335 -24.72 2.23 -24.04
CA LYS A 335 -24.99 3.54 -23.41
C LYS A 335 -23.92 3.98 -22.41
N MET A 336 -22.96 3.10 -22.08
CA MET A 336 -21.89 3.36 -21.13
C MET A 336 -20.53 3.34 -21.85
N PRO A 337 -20.04 4.47 -22.41
CA PRO A 337 -18.93 4.47 -23.37
C PRO A 337 -17.65 3.78 -22.87
N LYS A 338 -17.26 3.99 -21.60
CA LYS A 338 -16.06 3.38 -21.02
C LYS A 338 -16.17 1.85 -20.93
N LEU A 339 -17.35 1.34 -20.57
CA LEU A 339 -17.62 -0.09 -20.47
C LEU A 339 -17.82 -0.73 -21.84
N TRP A 340 -18.43 -0.01 -22.79
CA TRP A 340 -18.61 -0.47 -24.16
C TRP A 340 -17.29 -0.82 -24.86
N VAL A 341 -16.24 -0.02 -24.65
CA VAL A 341 -14.90 -0.33 -25.18
C VAL A 341 -14.37 -1.66 -24.63
N GLY A 342 -14.55 -1.89 -23.33
CA GLY A 342 -14.16 -3.15 -22.69
C GLY A 342 -14.99 -4.33 -23.20
N PHE A 343 -16.29 -4.14 -23.39
CA PHE A 343 -17.18 -5.15 -23.97
C PHE A 343 -16.71 -5.61 -25.34
N LEU A 344 -16.45 -4.67 -26.26
CA LEU A 344 -15.98 -5.00 -27.60
C LEU A 344 -14.60 -5.66 -27.61
N LYS A 345 -13.69 -5.24 -26.71
CA LYS A 345 -12.40 -5.91 -26.53
C LYS A 345 -12.58 -7.36 -26.08
N CYS A 346 -13.43 -7.61 -25.10
CA CYS A 346 -13.72 -8.95 -24.60
C CYS A 346 -14.33 -9.85 -25.70
N VAL A 347 -15.30 -9.33 -26.44
CA VAL A 347 -15.91 -10.02 -27.59
C VAL A 347 -14.86 -10.37 -28.63
N SER A 348 -13.98 -9.43 -28.99
CA SER A 348 -12.94 -9.66 -29.99
C SER A 348 -11.94 -10.73 -29.57
N GLN A 349 -11.60 -10.80 -28.28
CA GLN A 349 -10.64 -11.77 -27.75
C GLN A 349 -11.21 -13.19 -27.59
N THR A 350 -12.53 -13.33 -27.44
CA THR A 350 -13.20 -14.60 -27.11
C THR A 350 -13.88 -15.26 -28.33
N GLN A 351 -13.52 -14.84 -29.54
CA GLN A 351 -13.99 -15.48 -30.76
C GLN A 351 -13.59 -16.98 -30.78
N PRO A 352 -14.45 -17.88 -31.29
CA PRO A 352 -15.78 -17.62 -31.87
C PRO A 352 -16.94 -17.59 -30.86
N HIS A 353 -16.71 -17.91 -29.59
CA HIS A 353 -17.75 -18.04 -28.55
C HIS A 353 -18.62 -16.78 -28.40
N SER A 354 -18.04 -15.61 -28.64
CA SER A 354 -18.71 -14.31 -28.54
C SER A 354 -19.66 -13.96 -29.70
N PHE A 355 -19.70 -14.74 -30.79
CA PHE A 355 -20.53 -14.42 -31.94
C PHE A 355 -22.02 -14.44 -31.63
N ASN A 356 -22.50 -15.39 -30.83
CA ASN A 356 -23.90 -15.41 -30.39
C ASN A 356 -24.27 -14.16 -29.59
N VAL A 357 -23.34 -13.62 -28.81
CA VAL A 357 -23.54 -12.38 -28.06
C VAL A 357 -23.62 -11.18 -29.01
N LEU A 358 -22.74 -11.11 -30.02
CA LEU A 358 -22.77 -10.04 -31.02
C LEU A 358 -24.10 -9.99 -31.77
N LEU A 359 -24.65 -11.14 -32.12
CA LEU A 359 -25.90 -11.24 -32.88
C LEU A 359 -27.14 -10.83 -32.05
N GLN A 360 -27.01 -10.68 -30.73
CA GLN A 360 -28.07 -10.12 -29.87
C GLN A 360 -28.09 -8.59 -29.87
N LEU A 361 -27.05 -7.92 -30.40
CA LEU A 361 -27.01 -6.46 -30.48
C LEU A 361 -28.06 -5.96 -31.49
N PRO A 362 -28.71 -4.81 -31.23
CA PRO A 362 -29.53 -4.19 -32.25
C PRO A 362 -28.66 -3.75 -33.45
N ALA A 363 -29.25 -3.74 -34.65
CA ALA A 363 -28.56 -3.48 -35.91
C ALA A 363 -27.58 -2.27 -35.88
N PRO A 364 -27.95 -1.08 -35.39
CA PRO A 364 -27.02 0.06 -35.40
C PRO A 364 -25.82 -0.15 -34.47
N GLN A 365 -25.98 -0.86 -33.34
CA GLN A 365 -24.87 -1.16 -32.43
C GLN A 365 -23.97 -2.26 -33.00
N LEU A 366 -24.55 -3.26 -33.67
CA LEU A 366 -23.78 -4.29 -34.35
C LEU A 366 -22.92 -3.69 -35.46
N GLU A 367 -23.51 -2.83 -36.30
CA GLU A 367 -22.77 -2.13 -37.36
C GLU A 367 -21.63 -1.27 -36.79
N SER A 368 -21.91 -0.52 -35.72
CA SER A 368 -20.89 0.27 -35.00
C SER A 368 -19.76 -0.59 -34.46
N ALA A 369 -20.07 -1.75 -33.87
CA ALA A 369 -19.09 -2.71 -33.36
C ALA A 369 -18.18 -3.25 -34.48
N LEU A 370 -18.77 -3.65 -35.60
CA LEU A 370 -18.07 -4.18 -36.77
C LEU A 370 -17.21 -3.13 -37.48
N ASN A 371 -17.64 -1.86 -37.47
CA ASN A 371 -16.82 -0.74 -37.96
C ASN A 371 -15.57 -0.53 -37.11
N LYS A 372 -15.70 -0.65 -35.78
CA LYS A 372 -14.59 -0.44 -34.86
C LYS A 372 -13.61 -1.62 -34.82
N TYR A 373 -14.11 -2.84 -35.01
CA TYR A 373 -13.32 -4.08 -35.01
C TYR A 373 -13.55 -4.84 -36.32
N ALA A 374 -12.95 -4.35 -37.41
CA ALA A 374 -13.16 -4.90 -38.76
C ALA A 374 -12.84 -6.40 -38.89
N THR A 375 -11.91 -6.91 -38.07
CA THR A 375 -11.55 -8.34 -38.01
C THR A 375 -12.72 -9.24 -37.59
N LEU A 376 -13.75 -8.71 -36.93
CA LEU A 376 -14.95 -9.45 -36.57
C LEU A 376 -15.84 -9.76 -37.78
N ARG A 377 -15.78 -8.95 -38.85
CA ARG A 377 -16.72 -9.05 -39.98
C ARG A 377 -16.62 -10.38 -40.71
N SER A 378 -15.42 -10.73 -41.16
CA SER A 378 -15.19 -11.96 -41.92
C SER A 378 -15.51 -13.19 -41.09
N SER A 379 -15.07 -13.22 -39.84
CA SER A 379 -15.29 -14.35 -38.93
C SER A 379 -16.77 -14.50 -38.54
N LEU A 380 -17.48 -13.40 -38.27
CA LEU A 380 -18.91 -13.43 -37.96
C LEU A 380 -19.74 -13.81 -39.19
N ALA A 381 -19.38 -13.34 -40.39
CA ALA A 381 -20.05 -13.72 -41.63
C ALA A 381 -19.91 -15.23 -41.87
N ALA A 382 -18.69 -15.79 -41.73
CA ALA A 382 -18.46 -17.22 -41.84
C ALA A 382 -19.28 -18.03 -40.82
N TYR A 383 -19.35 -17.57 -39.57
CA TYR A 383 -20.15 -18.20 -38.52
C TYR A 383 -21.66 -18.17 -38.82
N SER A 384 -22.20 -17.00 -39.21
CA SER A 384 -23.61 -16.85 -39.56
C SER A 384 -24.03 -17.66 -40.79
N SER A 385 -23.08 -17.98 -41.67
CA SER A 385 -23.34 -18.77 -42.87
C SER A 385 -23.55 -20.26 -42.60
N GLN A 386 -23.22 -20.73 -41.39
CA GLN A 386 -23.36 -22.14 -41.00
C GLN A 386 -24.83 -22.56 -40.92
N PRO A 387 -25.19 -23.73 -41.47
CA PRO A 387 -26.58 -24.16 -41.62
C PRO A 387 -27.31 -24.36 -40.28
N SER A 388 -26.59 -24.74 -39.22
CA SER A 388 -27.14 -24.85 -37.86
C SER A 388 -27.62 -23.50 -37.30
N ILE A 389 -26.96 -22.40 -37.67
CA ILE A 389 -27.22 -21.07 -37.10
C ILE A 389 -28.20 -20.26 -37.95
N LYS A 390 -28.18 -20.43 -39.28
CA LYS A 390 -29.17 -19.82 -40.18
C LYS A 390 -30.62 -20.12 -39.79
N SER A 391 -30.88 -21.28 -39.20
CA SER A 391 -32.21 -21.69 -38.74
C SER A 391 -32.69 -20.99 -37.45
N SER A 392 -31.75 -20.42 -36.67
CA SER A 392 -31.99 -19.86 -35.34
C SER A 392 -31.97 -18.33 -35.32
N LEU A 393 -31.53 -17.70 -36.42
CA LEU A 393 -31.54 -16.26 -36.55
C LEU A 393 -32.95 -15.78 -36.90
N PRO A 394 -33.46 -14.70 -36.28
CA PRO A 394 -34.72 -14.10 -36.70
C PRO A 394 -34.61 -13.75 -38.18
N SER A 395 -35.52 -14.30 -38.99
CA SER A 395 -35.63 -13.98 -40.41
C SER A 395 -35.85 -12.48 -40.52
N VAL A 396 -34.84 -11.77 -41.02
CA VAL A 396 -34.92 -10.34 -41.34
C VAL A 396 -35.84 -10.14 -42.53
#